data_AF-A0A1Q1PT11-F1
#
_entry.id   AF-A0A1Q1PT11-F1
#
_cell.length_a   1.000
_cell.length_b   1.000
_cell.length_c   1.000
_cell.angle_alpha   90.00
_cell.angle_beta   90.00
_cell.angle_gamma   90.00
#
_symmetry.space_group_name_H-M   'P 1'
#
loop_
_entity.id
_entity.type
_entity.pdbx_description
1 polymer ?
#
loop_
_entity_poly.entity_id
_entity_poly.type
_entity_poly.pdbx_seq_one_letter_code
_entity_poly.pdbx_strand_id
1 'polypeptide(L)'
;MSYDDLPYFRDQILERIDSLKCFLSNTPPLMANLMTVSTVSRTEERLKQVKPIRVSVKDDASVEEIIQALTDICVDDIESLSHDSTKVTTKYPGLIIVPERADLLESLITSINEAKNDFAAAMRRIDNKKNVRFDKVHKKLPGLVAMHSTRNVLFIKSQLKKVTFSWRLNRNQEVKTAEQLVSLLERRRASEVKNVATTNLNVVSNIDKALHRLEFHPLKQGESYRLCRTNSFPVPIAHIFAFRPEGQERNGNKYAETDYSVVKASLPIFAAGNIPQLKTLSDWAPENSQGPSNQRKLSLKYTELVPGAELGIFIVSPEN
;
A
#
# COMPACT_ATOMS: atom_id res chain seq x y z
N MET A 1 -13.46 31.15 2.77
CA MET A 1 -13.71 29.74 3.12
C MET A 1 -12.63 29.29 4.10
N SER A 2 -12.98 28.69 5.22
CA SER A 2 -11.97 28.18 6.16
C SER A 2 -11.25 26.99 5.52
N TYR A 3 -9.92 27.04 5.44
CA TYR A 3 -9.07 25.97 4.92
C TYR A 3 -9.19 24.63 5.70
N ASP A 4 -10.01 24.61 6.76
CA ASP A 4 -10.22 23.49 7.66
C ASP A 4 -11.53 22.72 7.41
N ASP A 5 -12.26 23.01 6.34
CA ASP A 5 -13.52 22.32 6.00
C ASP A 5 -13.25 20.96 5.33
N LEU A 6 -12.92 19.95 6.13
CA LEU A 6 -12.71 18.58 5.64
C LEU A 6 -13.92 17.99 4.88
N PRO A 7 -15.18 18.19 5.31
CA PRO A 7 -16.35 17.85 4.51
C PRO A 7 -16.29 18.38 3.08
N TYR A 8 -15.97 19.66 2.89
CA TYR A 8 -15.84 20.25 1.54
C TYR A 8 -14.85 19.47 0.67
N PHE A 9 -13.64 19.20 1.17
CA PHE A 9 -12.63 18.45 0.40
C PHE A 9 -13.04 16.99 0.13
N ARG A 10 -13.76 16.34 1.05
CA ARG A 10 -14.34 15.02 0.82
C ARG A 10 -15.36 15.08 -0.32
N ASP A 11 -16.26 16.05 -0.29
CA ASP A 11 -17.33 16.19 -1.27
C ASP A 11 -16.77 16.48 -2.67
N GLN A 12 -15.68 17.24 -2.75
CA GLN A 12 -14.91 17.45 -3.97
C GLN A 12 -14.33 16.15 -4.56
N ILE A 13 -13.95 15.16 -3.73
CA ILE A 13 -13.55 13.83 -4.22
C ILE A 13 -14.77 13.10 -4.80
N LEU A 14 -15.89 13.11 -4.08
CA LEU A 14 -17.11 12.40 -4.48
C LEU A 14 -17.69 12.95 -5.79
N GLU A 15 -17.72 14.28 -5.97
CA GLU A 15 -18.16 14.95 -7.18
C GLU A 15 -17.35 14.53 -8.42
N ARG A 16 -16.03 14.41 -8.28
CA ARG A 16 -15.14 13.97 -9.37
C ARG A 16 -15.28 12.49 -9.67
N ILE A 17 -15.54 11.67 -8.65
CA ILE A 17 -15.87 10.25 -8.83
C ILE A 17 -17.21 10.12 -9.56
N ASP A 18 -18.19 10.96 -9.27
CA ASP A 18 -19.49 10.97 -9.97
C ASP A 18 -19.32 11.38 -11.45
N SER A 19 -18.42 12.31 -11.74
CA SER A 19 -18.04 12.62 -13.13
C SER A 19 -17.46 11.40 -13.87
N LEU A 20 -16.64 10.59 -13.19
CA LEU A 20 -16.15 9.32 -13.75
C LEU A 20 -17.30 8.31 -13.92
N LYS A 21 -18.25 8.24 -12.98
CA LYS A 21 -19.45 7.40 -13.11
C LYS A 21 -20.21 7.73 -14.39
N CYS A 22 -20.54 9.01 -14.61
CA CYS A 22 -21.22 9.47 -15.82
C CYS A 22 -20.43 9.11 -17.08
N PHE A 23 -19.11 9.25 -17.07
CA PHE A 23 -18.27 8.85 -18.20
C PHE A 23 -18.37 7.35 -18.48
N LEU A 24 -18.23 6.49 -17.46
CA LEU A 24 -18.26 5.03 -17.61
C LEU A 24 -19.65 4.53 -18.02
N SER A 25 -20.73 5.15 -17.55
CA SER A 25 -22.09 4.81 -17.99
C SER A 25 -22.31 5.14 -19.47
N ASN A 26 -21.74 6.25 -19.95
CA ASN A 26 -21.83 6.66 -21.35
C ASN A 26 -20.77 6.01 -22.25
N THR A 27 -19.76 5.37 -21.67
CA THR A 27 -18.69 4.66 -22.37
C THR A 27 -18.40 3.39 -21.61
N PRO A 28 -19.26 2.37 -21.77
CA PRO A 28 -19.11 1.11 -21.07
C PRO A 28 -17.71 0.53 -21.25
N PRO A 29 -17.08 0.03 -20.18
CA PRO A 29 -15.78 -0.62 -20.28
C PRO A 29 -15.82 -1.82 -21.24
N LEU A 30 -14.77 -2.00 -22.03
CA LEU A 30 -14.51 -3.24 -22.76
C LEU A 30 -14.17 -4.40 -21.81
N MET A 31 -13.59 -4.08 -20.66
CA MET A 31 -13.28 -5.01 -19.60
C MET A 31 -13.53 -4.33 -18.26
N ALA A 32 -14.23 -5.02 -17.36
CA ALA A 32 -14.51 -4.55 -16.01
C ALA A 32 -14.19 -5.66 -15.00
N ASN A 33 -12.91 -6.05 -14.91
CA ASN A 33 -12.50 -7.01 -13.91
C ASN A 33 -12.28 -6.30 -12.57
N LEU A 34 -13.05 -6.70 -11.56
CA LEU A 34 -12.96 -6.19 -10.20
C LEU A 34 -12.81 -7.36 -9.23
N MET A 35 -11.89 -7.22 -8.30
CA MET A 35 -11.66 -8.20 -7.24
C MET A 35 -11.85 -7.54 -5.89
N THR A 36 -12.45 -8.28 -4.96
CA THR A 36 -12.55 -7.86 -3.56
C THR A 36 -11.76 -8.82 -2.70
N VAL A 37 -10.97 -8.26 -1.80
CA VAL A 37 -10.18 -9.01 -0.83
C VAL A 37 -10.92 -9.02 0.50
N SER A 38 -11.09 -10.21 1.09
CA SER A 38 -11.69 -10.39 2.41
C SER A 38 -11.09 -9.45 3.47
N THR A 39 -11.94 -8.94 4.37
CA THR A 39 -11.52 -8.05 5.46
C THR A 39 -10.68 -8.81 6.47
N VAL A 40 -9.78 -8.07 7.13
CA VAL A 40 -8.98 -8.59 8.24
C VAL A 40 -9.65 -8.15 9.52
N SER A 41 -9.90 -9.07 10.45
CA SER A 41 -10.47 -8.72 11.75
C SER A 41 -9.46 -7.98 12.62
N ARG A 42 -9.94 -7.19 13.59
CA ARG A 42 -9.09 -6.53 14.60
C ARG A 42 -8.25 -7.52 15.41
N THR A 43 -8.79 -8.71 15.65
CA THR A 43 -8.08 -9.77 16.38
C THR A 43 -6.87 -10.26 15.58
N GLU A 44 -7.05 -10.55 14.29
CA GLU A 44 -5.96 -10.95 13.39
C GLU A 44 -4.91 -9.85 13.24
N GLU A 45 -5.35 -8.60 13.07
CA GLU A 45 -4.48 -7.42 13.04
C GLU A 45 -3.58 -7.36 14.29
N ARG A 46 -4.18 -7.49 15.47
CA ARG A 46 -3.48 -7.38 16.76
C ARG A 46 -2.50 -8.53 16.96
N LEU A 47 -2.91 -9.75 16.62
CA LEU A 47 -2.08 -10.95 16.78
C LEU A 47 -1.04 -11.12 15.67
N LYS A 48 -1.10 -10.31 14.60
CA LYS A 48 -0.28 -10.43 13.38
C LYS A 48 -0.34 -11.83 12.75
N GLN A 49 -1.44 -12.55 12.98
CA GLN A 49 -1.69 -13.88 12.43
C GLN A 49 -2.64 -13.72 11.26
N VAL A 50 -2.12 -13.91 10.05
CA VAL A 50 -2.91 -13.75 8.83
C VAL A 50 -3.49 -15.10 8.45
N LYS A 51 -4.81 -15.25 8.58
CA LYS A 51 -5.52 -16.39 8.01
C LYS A 51 -5.49 -16.35 6.49
N PRO A 52 -5.80 -17.46 5.80
CA PRO A 52 -5.96 -17.44 4.36
C PRO A 52 -6.91 -16.33 3.92
N ILE A 53 -6.49 -15.54 2.93
CA ILE A 53 -7.25 -14.41 2.41
C ILE A 53 -7.95 -14.87 1.15
N ARG A 54 -9.28 -14.81 1.16
CA ARG A 54 -10.13 -15.11 0.00
C ARG A 54 -10.23 -13.90 -0.92
N VAL A 55 -10.22 -14.18 -2.23
CA VAL A 55 -10.42 -13.21 -3.30
C VAL A 55 -11.69 -13.57 -4.06
N SER A 56 -12.64 -12.63 -4.06
CA SER A 56 -13.82 -12.71 -4.93
C SER A 56 -13.50 -12.00 -6.25
N VAL A 57 -13.67 -12.69 -7.37
CA VAL A 57 -13.42 -12.15 -8.72
C VAL A 57 -14.74 -11.91 -9.41
N LYS A 58 -14.88 -10.71 -10.01
CA LYS A 58 -15.99 -10.36 -10.88
C LYS A 58 -15.43 -9.88 -12.21
N ASP A 59 -15.74 -10.60 -13.29
CA ASP A 59 -15.19 -10.33 -14.63
C ASP A 59 -16.02 -9.29 -15.43
N ASP A 60 -17.22 -8.97 -14.93
CA ASP A 60 -18.23 -8.10 -15.54
C ASP A 60 -18.78 -7.08 -14.52
N ALA A 61 -17.90 -6.44 -13.76
CA ALA A 61 -18.31 -5.48 -12.74
C ALA A 61 -19.12 -4.32 -13.34
N SER A 62 -20.26 -4.02 -12.73
CA SER A 62 -21.09 -2.87 -13.09
C SER A 62 -20.37 -1.56 -12.79
N VAL A 63 -20.81 -0.46 -13.42
CA VAL A 63 -20.30 0.88 -13.13
C VAL A 63 -20.51 1.20 -11.65
N GLU A 64 -21.66 0.85 -11.09
CA GLU A 64 -21.98 1.04 -9.66
C GLU A 64 -20.96 0.35 -8.74
N GLU A 65 -20.55 -0.88 -9.05
CA GLU A 65 -19.57 -1.62 -8.25
C GLU A 65 -18.16 -1.02 -8.36
N ILE A 66 -17.76 -0.57 -9.55
CA ILE A 66 -16.49 0.14 -9.75
C ILE A 66 -16.47 1.43 -8.91
N ILE A 67 -17.56 2.18 -8.94
CA ILE A 67 -17.70 3.44 -8.19
C ILE A 67 -17.73 3.18 -6.70
N GLN A 68 -18.43 2.14 -6.24
CA GLN A 68 -18.46 1.74 -4.83
C GLN A 68 -17.06 1.44 -4.28
N ALA A 69 -16.19 0.81 -5.08
CA ALA A 69 -14.80 0.56 -4.69
C ALA A 69 -13.98 1.87 -4.52
N LEU A 70 -14.32 2.93 -5.25
CA LEU A 70 -13.66 4.23 -5.19
C LEU A 70 -14.21 5.13 -4.06
N THR A 71 -15.49 4.95 -3.70
CA THR A 71 -16.19 5.71 -2.66
C THR A 71 -16.16 5.05 -1.28
N ASP A 72 -15.64 3.82 -1.16
CA ASP A 72 -15.34 3.16 0.11
C ASP A 72 -14.20 3.90 0.85
N ILE A 73 -14.56 5.01 1.50
CA ILE A 73 -13.65 5.91 2.24
C ILE A 73 -14.05 6.12 3.70
N CYS A 74 -15.28 5.76 4.08
CA CYS A 74 -15.82 5.84 5.44
C CYS A 74 -16.46 4.51 5.83
N VAL A 75 -16.36 4.16 7.10
CA VAL A 75 -17.10 3.05 7.71
C VAL A 75 -18.05 3.64 8.73
N ASP A 76 -19.33 3.64 8.39
CA ASP A 76 -20.40 4.20 9.22
C ASP A 76 -21.09 3.12 10.08
N ASP A 77 -20.91 1.84 9.72
CA ASP A 77 -21.44 0.72 10.48
C ASP A 77 -20.61 0.47 11.76
N ILE A 78 -21.27 0.63 12.91
CA ILE A 78 -20.69 0.43 14.23
C ILE A 78 -20.27 -1.03 14.44
N GLU A 79 -21.03 -1.99 13.90
CA GLU A 79 -20.71 -3.41 14.05
C GLU A 79 -19.43 -3.75 13.28
N SER A 80 -19.31 -3.36 12.01
CA SER A 80 -18.07 -3.47 11.25
C SER A 80 -16.90 -2.75 11.95
N LEU A 81 -17.11 -1.52 12.46
CA LEU A 81 -16.07 -0.84 13.23
C LEU A 81 -15.63 -1.61 14.47
N SER A 82 -16.48 -2.43 15.08
CA SER A 82 -16.13 -3.23 16.26
C SER A 82 -15.34 -4.50 15.93
N HIS A 83 -15.54 -5.05 14.72
CA HIS A 83 -14.98 -6.35 14.32
C HIS A 83 -13.82 -6.23 13.32
N ASP A 84 -13.96 -5.38 12.30
CA ASP A 84 -13.03 -5.25 11.19
C ASP A 84 -11.89 -4.27 11.49
N SER A 85 -10.73 -4.57 10.91
CA SER A 85 -9.56 -3.70 10.96
C SER A 85 -9.76 -2.53 10.01
N THR A 86 -9.75 -1.31 10.55
CA THR A 86 -9.67 -0.07 9.77
C THR A 86 -8.22 0.35 9.48
N LYS A 87 -7.24 -0.38 10.03
CA LYS A 87 -5.80 -0.17 9.78
C LYS A 87 -5.34 -0.99 8.59
N VAL A 88 -5.83 -2.22 8.44
CA VAL A 88 -5.65 -3.04 7.25
C VAL A 88 -6.76 -2.72 6.27
N THR A 89 -6.53 -1.65 5.51
CA THR A 89 -7.47 -1.15 4.50
C THR A 89 -7.93 -2.24 3.52
N THR A 90 -9.24 -2.37 3.32
CA THR A 90 -9.87 -3.13 2.23
C THR A 90 -9.27 -2.76 0.88
N LYS A 91 -9.08 -3.75 0.00
CA LYS A 91 -8.44 -3.58 -1.30
C LYS A 91 -9.39 -4.05 -2.40
N TYR A 92 -9.35 -3.30 -3.50
CA TYR A 92 -10.13 -3.58 -4.70
C TYR A 92 -9.20 -3.72 -5.91
N PRO A 93 -8.35 -4.76 -5.99
CA PRO A 93 -7.56 -5.00 -7.19
C PRO A 93 -8.49 -5.18 -8.39
N GLY A 94 -8.06 -4.79 -9.58
CA GLY A 94 -8.90 -4.93 -10.77
C GLY A 94 -8.31 -4.21 -11.94
N LEU A 95 -8.87 -4.46 -13.11
CA LEU A 95 -8.49 -3.83 -14.37
C LEU A 95 -9.75 -3.41 -15.12
N ILE A 96 -9.88 -2.10 -15.32
CA ILE A 96 -10.95 -1.48 -16.08
C ILE A 96 -10.35 -0.94 -17.38
N ILE A 97 -10.80 -1.46 -18.52
CA ILE A 97 -10.38 -1.03 -19.85
C ILE A 97 -11.55 -0.35 -20.55
N VAL A 98 -11.36 0.89 -21.00
CA VAL A 98 -12.35 1.61 -21.83
C VAL A 98 -11.94 1.57 -23.31
N PRO A 99 -12.89 1.61 -24.26
CA PRO A 99 -12.61 1.36 -25.68
C PRO A 99 -11.61 2.33 -26.28
N GLU A 100 -11.94 3.62 -26.27
CA GLU A 100 -11.12 4.74 -26.73
C GLU A 100 -11.52 5.96 -25.87
N ARG A 101 -10.79 7.08 -25.92
CA ARG A 101 -10.87 8.25 -24.99
C ARG A 101 -9.93 8.20 -23.78
N ALA A 102 -8.70 7.75 -24.01
CA ALA A 102 -7.61 7.77 -23.03
C ALA A 102 -7.43 9.14 -22.36
N ASP A 103 -7.45 10.24 -23.13
CA ASP A 103 -7.19 11.58 -22.59
C ASP A 103 -8.31 12.08 -21.65
N LEU A 104 -9.58 11.77 -21.96
CA LEU A 104 -10.70 12.11 -21.07
C LEU A 104 -10.65 11.28 -19.79
N LEU A 105 -10.40 9.97 -19.89
CA LEU A 105 -10.25 9.11 -18.73
C LEU A 105 -9.05 9.55 -17.87
N GLU A 106 -7.92 9.87 -18.50
CA GLU A 106 -6.72 10.41 -17.84
C GLU A 106 -7.03 11.69 -17.07
N SER A 107 -7.74 12.63 -17.70
CA SER A 107 -8.14 13.89 -17.07
C SER A 107 -9.06 13.68 -15.87
N LEU A 108 -10.05 12.79 -15.98
CA LEU A 108 -10.96 12.45 -14.88
C LEU A 108 -10.20 11.80 -13.71
N ILE A 109 -9.36 10.81 -13.97
CA ILE A 109 -8.56 10.14 -12.94
C ILE A 109 -7.56 11.12 -12.29
N THR A 110 -6.94 12.00 -13.08
CA THR A 110 -6.04 13.03 -12.57
C THR A 110 -6.77 13.98 -11.64
N SER A 111 -7.93 14.49 -12.05
CA SER A 111 -8.77 15.37 -11.23
C SER A 111 -9.16 14.70 -9.91
N ILE A 112 -9.57 13.42 -9.92
CA ILE A 112 -9.86 12.65 -8.69
C ILE A 112 -8.63 12.61 -7.78
N ASN A 113 -7.46 12.30 -8.34
CA ASN A 113 -6.22 12.20 -7.57
C ASN A 113 -5.78 13.55 -6.99
N GLU A 114 -5.98 14.65 -7.72
CA GLU A 114 -5.75 16.02 -7.23
C GLU A 114 -6.63 16.31 -6.01
N ALA A 115 -7.94 16.06 -6.08
CA ALA A 115 -8.83 16.24 -4.93
C ALA A 115 -8.44 15.36 -3.73
N LYS A 116 -8.01 14.12 -3.97
CA LYS A 116 -7.49 13.23 -2.90
C LYS A 116 -6.22 13.78 -2.26
N ASN A 117 -5.31 14.35 -3.06
CA ASN A 117 -4.09 14.98 -2.59
C ASN A 117 -4.39 16.26 -1.78
N ASP A 118 -5.33 17.07 -2.23
CA ASP A 118 -5.80 18.27 -1.53
C ASP A 118 -6.43 17.93 -0.19
N PHE A 119 -7.26 16.88 -0.15
CA PHE A 119 -7.82 16.37 1.09
C PHE A 119 -6.73 15.88 2.06
N ALA A 120 -5.72 15.15 1.55
CA ALA A 120 -4.58 14.72 2.35
C ALA A 120 -3.79 15.91 2.92
N ALA A 121 -3.61 16.96 2.12
CA ALA A 121 -2.95 18.19 2.56
C ALA A 121 -3.78 18.94 3.61
N ALA A 122 -5.10 19.04 3.42
CA ALA A 122 -6.02 19.64 4.39
C ALA A 122 -5.98 18.91 5.73
N MET A 123 -6.04 17.57 5.74
CA MET A 123 -5.89 16.79 6.96
C MET A 123 -4.57 17.08 7.68
N ARG A 124 -3.45 17.18 6.95
CA ARG A 124 -2.13 17.48 7.55
C ARG A 124 -2.07 18.88 8.18
N ARG A 125 -2.75 19.88 7.60
CA ARG A 125 -2.78 21.27 8.10
C ARG A 125 -3.52 21.43 9.43
N ILE A 126 -4.46 20.53 9.75
CA ILE A 126 -5.25 20.59 10.99
C ILE A 126 -4.38 20.57 12.26
N ASP A 127 -3.32 19.75 12.26
CA ASP A 127 -2.37 19.68 13.37
C ASP A 127 -1.07 18.98 12.96
N ASN A 128 0.05 19.46 13.51
CA ASN A 128 1.37 18.87 13.32
C ASN A 128 1.54 17.57 14.13
N LYS A 129 0.85 17.44 15.27
CA LYS A 129 0.90 16.23 16.12
C LYS A 129 -0.06 15.18 15.58
N LYS A 130 0.47 14.01 15.19
CA LYS A 130 -0.30 12.91 14.57
C LYS A 130 -1.54 12.47 15.37
N ASN A 131 -1.42 12.30 16.69
CA ASN A 131 -2.52 11.82 17.52
C ASN A 131 -3.62 12.89 17.65
N VAL A 132 -3.24 14.16 17.86
CA VAL A 132 -4.18 15.28 17.92
C VAL A 132 -4.87 15.46 16.57
N ARG A 133 -4.13 15.32 15.46
CA ARG A 133 -4.68 15.34 14.11
C ARG A 133 -5.72 14.24 13.92
N PHE A 134 -5.44 13.02 14.37
CA PHE A 134 -6.40 11.91 14.31
C PHE A 134 -7.72 12.30 14.99
N ASP A 135 -7.66 12.74 16.25
CA ASP A 135 -8.86 13.12 17.01
C ASP A 135 -9.64 14.27 16.34
N LYS A 136 -8.93 15.31 15.87
CA LYS A 136 -9.55 16.46 15.20
C LYS A 136 -10.17 16.11 13.85
N VAL A 137 -9.51 15.27 13.05
CA VAL A 137 -10.04 14.79 11.75
C VAL A 137 -11.32 13.99 11.99
N HIS A 138 -11.30 13.04 12.91
CA HIS A 138 -12.45 12.17 13.19
C HIS A 138 -13.60 12.88 13.90
N LYS A 139 -13.34 13.98 14.62
CA LYS A 139 -14.40 14.87 15.12
C LYS A 139 -15.18 15.54 13.98
N LYS A 140 -14.53 15.82 12.85
CA LYS A 140 -15.15 16.45 11.67
C LYS A 140 -15.73 15.41 10.70
N LEU A 141 -15.06 14.28 10.55
CA LEU A 141 -15.44 13.17 9.68
C LEU A 141 -15.39 11.86 10.47
N PRO A 142 -16.43 11.54 11.26
CA PRO A 142 -16.56 10.24 11.91
C PRO A 142 -16.50 9.12 10.86
N GLY A 143 -15.95 7.95 11.24
CA GLY A 143 -15.87 6.79 10.34
C GLY A 143 -14.82 6.86 9.22
N LEU A 144 -14.20 8.02 8.97
CA LEU A 144 -13.24 8.20 7.88
C LEU A 144 -12.04 7.25 7.98
N VAL A 145 -11.80 6.44 6.96
CA VAL A 145 -10.58 5.66 6.83
C VAL A 145 -9.57 6.45 6.00
N ALA A 146 -8.72 7.24 6.67
CA ALA A 146 -7.83 8.21 6.02
C ALA A 146 -6.96 7.62 4.88
N MET A 147 -6.55 6.35 4.97
CA MET A 147 -5.78 5.69 3.91
C MET A 147 -6.62 5.32 2.67
N HIS A 148 -7.92 5.07 2.84
CA HIS A 148 -8.85 4.84 1.73
C HIS A 148 -9.16 6.14 0.99
N SER A 149 -9.32 7.24 1.72
CA SER A 149 -9.62 8.54 1.14
C SER A 149 -8.44 9.12 0.35
N THR A 150 -7.18 8.81 0.69
CA THR A 150 -6.00 9.43 0.07
C THR A 150 -5.18 8.51 -0.85
N ARG A 151 -5.61 7.27 -1.09
CA ARG A 151 -4.93 6.40 -2.07
C ARG A 151 -5.34 6.80 -3.49
N ASN A 152 -4.37 7.02 -4.35
CA ASN A 152 -4.62 7.44 -5.73
C ASN A 152 -5.09 6.26 -6.60
N VAL A 153 -5.90 6.59 -7.59
CA VAL A 153 -6.33 5.69 -8.65
C VAL A 153 -5.26 5.68 -9.74
N LEU A 154 -4.84 4.50 -10.20
CA LEU A 154 -3.81 4.39 -11.23
C LEU A 154 -4.47 4.41 -12.61
N PHE A 155 -3.97 5.29 -13.48
CA PHE A 155 -4.24 5.26 -14.91
C PHE A 155 -2.98 4.88 -15.68
N ILE A 156 -3.11 4.01 -16.68
CA ILE A 156 -2.02 3.62 -17.58
C ILE A 156 -2.37 4.09 -18.99
N LYS A 157 -1.58 5.04 -19.49
CA LYS A 157 -1.74 5.63 -20.81
C LYS A 157 -1.31 4.68 -21.94
N SER A 158 -0.26 3.89 -21.70
CA SER A 158 0.28 2.96 -22.69
C SER A 158 -0.65 1.77 -22.92
N GLN A 159 -0.66 1.26 -24.16
CA GLN A 159 -1.37 0.02 -24.48
C GLN A 159 -0.83 -1.15 -23.67
N LEU A 160 -1.74 -1.94 -23.09
CA LEU A 160 -1.37 -3.03 -22.19
C LEU A 160 -1.21 -4.32 -22.98
N LYS A 161 -0.08 -5.02 -22.80
CA LYS A 161 0.10 -6.39 -23.31
C LYS A 161 -0.43 -7.41 -22.33
N LYS A 162 -0.05 -7.26 -21.06
CA LYS A 162 -0.37 -8.21 -20.00
C LYS A 162 -0.42 -7.53 -18.64
N VAL A 163 -1.39 -7.92 -17.82
CA VAL A 163 -1.49 -7.56 -16.41
C VAL A 163 -1.59 -8.84 -15.59
N THR A 164 -0.79 -8.96 -14.54
CA THR A 164 -0.81 -10.10 -13.64
C THR A 164 -0.86 -9.64 -12.20
N PHE A 165 -1.91 -10.01 -11.49
CA PHE A 165 -2.03 -9.75 -10.07
C PHE A 165 -1.33 -10.82 -9.24
N SER A 166 -0.67 -10.41 -8.17
CA SER A 166 0.00 -11.32 -7.24
C SER A 166 0.04 -10.74 -5.82
N TRP A 167 0.35 -11.59 -4.85
CA TRP A 167 0.54 -11.18 -3.47
C TRP A 167 2.00 -10.81 -3.20
N ARG A 168 2.20 -9.78 -2.38
CA ARG A 168 3.52 -9.38 -1.91
C ARG A 168 3.50 -9.12 -0.40
N LEU A 169 4.43 -9.73 0.32
CA LEU A 169 4.79 -9.31 1.67
C LEU A 169 5.74 -8.12 1.56
N ASN A 170 5.27 -6.94 1.96
CA ASN A 170 6.09 -5.75 1.92
C ASN A 170 7.11 -5.77 3.05
N ARG A 171 8.35 -5.47 2.70
CA ARG A 171 9.42 -5.16 3.65
C ARG A 171 9.68 -3.65 3.56
N ASN A 172 9.27 -2.93 4.59
CA ASN A 172 9.58 -1.51 4.70
C ASN A 172 11.01 -1.40 5.23
N GLN A 173 11.87 -0.73 4.48
CA GLN A 173 13.26 -0.50 4.86
C GLN A 173 13.52 0.99 4.91
N GLU A 174 14.03 1.47 6.03
CA GLU A 174 14.45 2.86 6.21
C GLU A 174 15.93 2.89 6.56
N VAL A 175 16.71 3.69 5.81
CA VAL A 175 18.08 4.00 6.21
C VAL A 175 18.01 4.89 7.45
N LYS A 176 18.79 4.57 8.47
CA LYS A 176 18.85 5.31 9.73
C LYS A 176 20.29 5.59 10.12
N THR A 177 20.49 6.67 10.87
CA THR A 177 21.76 6.89 11.60
C THR A 177 21.75 6.11 12.91
N ALA A 178 22.92 5.95 13.53
CA ALA A 178 23.03 5.32 14.84
C ALA A 178 22.20 6.07 15.89
N GLU A 179 22.27 7.40 15.91
CA GLU A 179 21.57 8.27 16.86
C GLU A 179 20.05 8.13 16.72
N GLN A 180 19.54 8.03 15.49
CA GLN A 180 18.11 7.81 15.25
C GLN A 180 17.64 6.44 15.76
N LEU A 181 18.48 5.41 15.65
CA LEU A 181 18.18 4.08 16.16
C LEU A 181 18.26 4.02 17.69
N VAL A 182 19.28 4.63 18.29
CA VAL A 182 19.42 4.76 19.75
C VAL A 182 18.20 5.46 20.33
N SER A 183 17.84 6.65 19.82
CA SER A 183 16.66 7.39 20.27
C SER A 183 15.35 6.61 20.09
N LEU A 184 15.25 5.76 19.06
CA LEU A 184 14.09 4.88 18.88
C LEU A 184 14.07 3.75 19.91
N LEU A 185 15.21 3.11 20.17
CA LEU A 185 15.36 2.02 21.12
C LEU A 185 15.14 2.47 22.55
N GLU A 186 15.67 3.63 22.96
CA GLU A 186 15.48 4.21 24.29
C GLU A 186 14.01 4.54 24.57
N ARG A 187 13.32 5.20 23.62
CA ARG A 187 11.87 5.48 23.74
C ARG A 187 11.06 4.20 23.87
N ARG A 188 11.45 3.16 23.13
CA ARG A 188 10.78 1.86 23.18
C ARG A 188 11.04 1.18 24.53
N ARG A 189 12.29 1.17 25.01
CA ARG A 189 12.67 0.65 26.32
C ARG A 189 11.87 1.32 27.43
N ALA A 190 11.81 2.66 27.42
CA ALA A 190 11.05 3.44 28.40
C ALA A 190 9.55 3.11 28.38
N SER A 191 9.00 2.80 27.20
CA SER A 191 7.60 2.38 27.07
C SER A 191 7.36 0.97 27.62
N GLU A 192 8.30 0.04 27.40
CA GLU A 192 8.22 -1.35 27.85
C GLU A 192 8.31 -1.48 29.37
N VAL A 193 9.20 -0.72 30.01
CA VAL A 193 9.39 -0.74 31.47
C VAL A 193 8.41 0.16 32.22
N LYS A 194 7.49 0.84 31.52
CA LYS A 194 6.54 1.78 32.13
C LYS A 194 5.60 1.09 33.13
N ASN A 195 5.29 -0.19 32.91
CA ASN A 195 4.47 -0.99 33.81
C ASN A 195 5.15 -2.32 34.13
N VAL A 196 5.55 -2.49 35.39
CA VAL A 196 6.28 -3.67 35.88
C VAL A 196 5.49 -4.96 35.65
N ALA A 197 4.15 -4.92 35.79
CA ALA A 197 3.30 -6.10 35.64
C ALA A 197 3.22 -6.63 34.20
N THR A 198 3.53 -5.79 33.20
CA THR A 198 3.46 -6.15 31.78
C THR A 198 4.82 -6.09 31.09
N THR A 199 5.90 -5.87 31.85
CA THR A 199 7.25 -5.71 31.29
C THR A 199 7.73 -7.04 30.72
N ASN A 200 8.06 -7.07 29.43
CA ASN A 200 8.71 -8.23 28.82
C ASN A 200 10.24 -8.13 28.94
N LEU A 201 10.81 -8.85 29.91
CA LEU A 201 12.26 -8.84 30.18
C LEU A 201 13.11 -9.29 28.97
N ASN A 202 12.59 -10.19 28.13
CA ASN A 202 13.29 -10.61 26.92
C ASN A 202 13.38 -9.46 25.90
N VAL A 203 12.29 -8.69 25.75
CA VAL A 203 12.27 -7.51 24.87
C VAL A 203 13.23 -6.44 25.38
N VAL A 204 13.23 -6.17 26.70
CA VAL A 204 14.17 -5.21 27.31
C VAL A 204 15.62 -5.65 27.11
N SER A 205 15.95 -6.92 27.38
CA SER A 205 17.30 -7.46 27.17
C SER A 205 17.76 -7.36 25.72
N ASN A 206 16.86 -7.63 24.75
CA ASN A 206 17.18 -7.51 23.33
C ASN A 206 17.42 -6.06 22.92
N ILE A 207 16.66 -5.11 23.47
CA ILE A 207 16.86 -3.68 23.24
C ILE A 207 18.23 -3.24 23.80
N ASP A 208 18.56 -3.65 25.03
CA ASP A 208 19.83 -3.30 25.67
C ASP A 208 21.04 -3.86 24.90
N LYS A 209 20.95 -5.09 24.39
CA LYS A 209 21.97 -5.67 23.49
C LYS A 209 22.10 -4.88 22.18
N ALA A 210 20.98 -4.41 21.62
CA ALA A 210 20.99 -3.65 20.37
C ALA A 210 21.63 -2.26 20.57
N LEU A 211 21.32 -1.58 21.68
CA LEU A 211 21.95 -0.32 22.09
C LEU A 211 23.47 -0.51 22.22
N HIS A 212 23.91 -1.52 22.97
CA HIS A 212 25.33 -1.83 23.12
C HIS A 212 26.02 -2.11 21.76
N ARG A 213 25.38 -2.86 20.85
CA ARG A 213 25.97 -3.09 19.53
C ARG A 213 26.06 -1.83 18.68
N LEU A 214 25.07 -0.94 18.75
CA LEU A 214 25.13 0.34 18.03
C LEU A 214 26.23 1.25 18.55
N GLU A 215 26.52 1.21 19.85
CA GLU A 215 27.59 1.99 20.48
C GLU A 215 28.98 1.45 20.14
N PHE A 216 29.19 0.13 20.24
CA PHE A 216 30.52 -0.47 20.17
C PHE A 216 30.89 -1.09 18.81
N HIS A 217 29.96 -1.18 17.86
CA HIS A 217 30.21 -1.74 16.53
C HIS A 217 29.80 -0.74 15.44
N PRO A 218 30.61 0.32 15.21
CA PRO A 218 30.33 1.30 14.18
C PRO A 218 30.41 0.67 12.78
N LEU A 219 29.69 1.28 11.85
CA LEU A 219 29.65 0.88 10.44
C LEU A 219 31.05 0.95 9.81
N LYS A 220 31.38 -0.06 9.00
CA LYS A 220 32.53 -0.01 8.10
C LYS A 220 32.22 0.87 6.88
N GLN A 221 33.26 1.24 6.13
CA GLN A 221 33.11 2.02 4.91
C GLN A 221 32.15 1.34 3.92
N GLY A 222 31.14 2.07 3.46
CA GLY A 222 30.11 1.57 2.54
C GLY A 222 28.94 0.85 3.22
N GLU A 223 28.98 0.62 4.54
CA GLU A 223 27.86 0.04 5.28
C GLU A 223 26.80 1.09 5.64
N SER A 224 25.58 0.62 5.88
CA SER A 224 24.47 1.45 6.35
C SER A 224 23.59 0.69 7.34
N TYR A 225 23.06 1.37 8.35
CA TYR A 225 22.01 0.79 9.17
C TYR A 225 20.66 0.90 8.45
N ARG A 226 19.91 -0.20 8.45
CA ARG A 226 18.53 -0.25 7.97
C ARG A 226 17.58 -0.77 9.02
N LEU A 227 16.53 0.00 9.26
CA LEU A 227 15.37 -0.46 9.99
C LEU A 227 14.43 -1.18 9.00
N CYS A 228 14.38 -2.50 9.10
CA CYS A 228 13.54 -3.38 8.30
C CYS A 228 12.32 -3.82 9.11
N ARG A 229 11.13 -3.48 8.63
CA ARG A 229 9.86 -3.96 9.17
C ARG A 229 9.16 -4.81 8.12
N THR A 230 8.95 -6.07 8.43
CA THR A 230 8.10 -6.95 7.62
C THR A 230 6.66 -6.64 7.96
N ASN A 231 5.85 -6.30 6.96
CA ASN A 231 4.40 -6.30 7.13
C ASN A 231 3.93 -7.76 7.07
N SER A 232 3.29 -8.21 8.15
CA SER A 232 2.72 -9.57 8.22
C SER A 232 1.56 -9.74 7.22
N PHE A 233 0.88 -8.66 6.86
CA PHE A 233 -0.25 -8.69 5.93
C PHE A 233 0.23 -8.55 4.48
N PRO A 234 -0.01 -9.56 3.63
CA PRO A 234 0.31 -9.47 2.22
C PRO A 234 -0.55 -8.39 1.56
N VAL A 235 -0.01 -7.73 0.54
CA VAL A 235 -0.75 -6.75 -0.25
C VAL A 235 -0.85 -7.21 -1.71
N PRO A 236 -1.97 -6.92 -2.38
CA PRO A 236 -2.08 -7.15 -3.81
C PRO A 236 -1.17 -6.18 -4.57
N ILE A 237 -0.45 -6.71 -5.54
CA ILE A 237 0.34 -5.94 -6.51
C ILE A 237 -0.07 -6.35 -7.93
N ALA A 238 0.19 -5.47 -8.89
CA ALA A 238 0.04 -5.77 -10.30
C ALA A 238 1.40 -5.67 -11.00
N HIS A 239 1.75 -6.73 -11.73
CA HIS A 239 2.81 -6.74 -12.72
C HIS A 239 2.22 -6.28 -14.05
N ILE A 240 2.71 -5.17 -14.56
CA ILE A 240 2.21 -4.53 -15.78
C ILE A 240 3.26 -4.67 -16.87
N PHE A 241 2.84 -5.20 -18.01
CA PHE A 241 3.60 -5.23 -19.25
C PHE A 241 2.85 -4.35 -20.26
N ALA A 242 3.41 -3.18 -20.55
CA ALA A 242 2.86 -2.24 -21.53
C ALA A 242 3.71 -2.26 -22.80
N PHE A 243 3.09 -2.09 -23.97
CA PHE A 243 3.81 -1.91 -25.22
C PHE A 243 4.56 -0.58 -25.20
N ARG A 244 5.78 -0.58 -25.72
CA ARG A 244 6.54 0.64 -25.99
C ARG A 244 5.99 1.35 -27.22
N PRO A 245 6.16 2.69 -27.29
CA PRO A 245 5.98 3.40 -28.54
C PRO A 245 6.89 2.84 -29.64
N GLU A 246 6.43 2.89 -30.89
CA GLU A 246 7.22 2.46 -32.05
C GLU A 246 8.59 3.16 -32.09
N GLY A 247 9.65 2.41 -32.45
CA GLY A 247 11.02 2.93 -32.56
C GLY A 247 11.86 2.92 -31.27
N GLN A 248 11.35 2.39 -30.16
CA GLN A 248 12.09 2.29 -28.87
C GLN A 248 12.46 0.84 -28.46
N GLU A 249 12.68 -0.03 -29.43
CA GLU A 249 13.07 -1.42 -29.18
C GLU A 249 14.46 -1.51 -28.53
N ARG A 250 14.61 -2.39 -27.53
CA ARG A 250 15.93 -2.74 -26.98
C ARG A 250 16.54 -3.85 -27.82
N ASN A 251 17.70 -3.58 -28.43
CA ASN A 251 18.48 -4.53 -29.21
C ASN A 251 18.47 -5.97 -28.62
N GLY A 252 17.81 -6.89 -29.33
CA GLY A 252 18.03 -8.35 -29.22
C GLY A 252 17.36 -9.09 -28.05
N ASN A 253 16.33 -8.57 -27.38
CA ASN A 253 15.65 -9.30 -26.28
C ASN A 253 14.16 -9.57 -26.58
N LYS A 254 13.62 -10.72 -26.14
CA LYS A 254 12.21 -11.12 -26.31
C LYS A 254 11.20 -10.16 -25.64
N TYR A 255 11.71 -9.25 -24.78
CA TYR A 255 10.97 -8.16 -24.13
C TYR A 255 11.33 -6.77 -24.70
N ALA A 256 11.93 -6.70 -25.89
CA ALA A 256 12.37 -5.44 -26.50
C ALA A 256 11.22 -4.44 -26.66
N GLU A 257 10.01 -4.93 -26.94
CA GLU A 257 8.80 -4.17 -27.24
C GLU A 257 7.98 -3.76 -26.01
N THR A 258 8.32 -4.22 -24.80
CA THR A 258 7.51 -3.93 -23.61
C THR A 258 8.27 -3.30 -22.46
N ASP A 259 7.59 -2.41 -21.76
CA ASP A 259 7.99 -1.92 -20.45
C ASP A 259 7.33 -2.71 -19.35
N TYR A 260 8.12 -3.00 -18.32
CA TYR A 260 7.71 -3.74 -17.15
C TYR A 260 7.69 -2.83 -15.93
N SER A 261 6.58 -2.82 -15.21
CA SER A 261 6.46 -2.15 -13.92
C SER A 261 5.69 -2.99 -12.91
N VAL A 262 5.89 -2.67 -11.63
CA VAL A 262 5.16 -3.28 -10.52
C VAL A 262 4.55 -2.18 -9.68
N VAL A 263 3.23 -2.25 -9.50
CA VAL A 263 2.46 -1.25 -8.73
C VAL A 263 1.67 -1.92 -7.62
N LYS A 264 1.31 -1.16 -6.59
CA LYS A 264 0.34 -1.63 -5.59
C LYS A 264 -1.05 -1.61 -6.21
N ALA A 265 -1.80 -2.70 -6.07
CA ALA A 265 -3.14 -2.84 -6.62
C ALA A 265 -4.20 -2.64 -5.54
N SER A 266 -4.23 -1.45 -4.92
CA SER A 266 -5.19 -1.18 -3.84
C SER A 266 -6.56 -0.73 -4.28
N LEU A 267 -6.65 -0.23 -5.50
CA LEU A 267 -7.85 0.18 -6.23
C LEU A 267 -7.74 -0.38 -7.66
N PRO A 268 -8.84 -0.38 -8.42
CA PRO A 268 -8.81 -0.82 -9.81
C PRO A 268 -7.83 0.05 -10.61
N ILE A 269 -7.13 -0.60 -11.54
CA ILE A 269 -6.25 0.06 -12.49
C ILE A 269 -7.09 0.40 -13.72
N PHE A 270 -7.01 1.65 -14.16
CA PHE A 270 -7.70 2.13 -15.34
C PHE A 270 -6.74 2.21 -16.53
N ALA A 271 -7.20 1.80 -17.70
CA ALA A 271 -6.51 2.03 -18.96
C ALA A 271 -7.54 2.16 -20.09
N ALA A 272 -7.07 2.55 -21.27
CA ALA A 272 -7.88 2.67 -22.47
C ALA A 272 -7.26 1.89 -23.63
N GLY A 273 -8.08 1.49 -24.61
CA GLY A 273 -7.65 0.78 -25.80
C GLY A 273 -7.86 -0.72 -25.70
N ASN A 274 -6.81 -1.48 -25.93
CA ASN A 274 -6.91 -2.92 -26.13
C ASN A 274 -7.12 -3.70 -24.82
N ILE A 275 -7.81 -4.84 -24.91
CA ILE A 275 -7.91 -5.82 -23.84
C ILE A 275 -6.55 -6.56 -23.71
N PRO A 276 -5.85 -6.47 -22.57
CA PRO A 276 -4.61 -7.21 -22.36
C PRO A 276 -4.88 -8.66 -21.92
N GLN A 277 -3.82 -9.48 -21.95
CA GLN A 277 -3.84 -10.74 -21.19
C GLN A 277 -3.95 -10.44 -19.69
N LEU A 278 -4.98 -10.98 -19.04
CA LEU A 278 -5.23 -10.77 -17.62
C LEU A 278 -5.00 -12.06 -16.83
N LYS A 279 -4.22 -11.99 -15.76
CA LYS A 279 -4.19 -13.01 -14.71
C LYS A 279 -4.66 -12.40 -13.40
N THR A 280 -5.79 -12.88 -12.90
CA THR A 280 -6.43 -12.42 -11.66
C THR A 280 -5.64 -12.85 -10.43
N LEU A 281 -5.96 -12.22 -9.30
CA LEU A 281 -5.37 -12.52 -8.01
C LEU A 281 -5.99 -13.80 -7.45
N SER A 282 -5.17 -14.80 -7.11
CA SER A 282 -5.64 -16.01 -6.43
C SER A 282 -5.81 -15.77 -4.93
N ASP A 283 -6.50 -16.67 -4.24
CA ASP A 283 -6.47 -16.72 -2.78
C ASP A 283 -5.03 -16.76 -2.25
N TRP A 284 -4.82 -16.14 -1.09
CA TRP A 284 -3.55 -16.20 -0.38
C TRP A 284 -3.63 -17.19 0.78
N ALA A 285 -2.57 -17.97 0.97
CA ALA A 285 -2.37 -18.77 2.17
C ALA A 285 -0.92 -18.63 2.65
N PRO A 286 -0.66 -18.69 3.97
CA PRO A 286 0.69 -18.56 4.52
C PRO A 286 1.71 -19.56 3.95
N GLU A 287 1.29 -20.81 3.67
CA GLU A 287 2.17 -21.86 3.14
C GLU A 287 2.57 -21.61 1.67
N ASN A 288 1.68 -20.99 0.87
CA ASN A 288 1.95 -20.61 -0.51
C ASN A 288 2.99 -19.49 -0.65
N SER A 289 3.42 -18.88 0.46
CA SER A 289 4.47 -17.85 0.47
C SER A 289 5.89 -18.40 0.30
N GLN A 290 6.08 -19.72 0.34
CA GLN A 290 7.33 -20.41 -0.02
C GLN A 290 7.49 -20.65 -1.53
N GLY A 291 6.85 -19.84 -2.38
CA GLY A 291 7.20 -19.80 -3.80
C GLY A 291 8.71 -19.57 -3.96
N PRO A 292 9.34 -20.10 -5.02
CA PRO A 292 10.78 -19.97 -5.21
C PRO A 292 11.15 -18.49 -5.10
N SER A 293 11.93 -18.16 -4.07
CA SER A 293 12.63 -16.89 -4.00
C SER A 293 13.35 -16.76 -5.33
N ASN A 294 12.99 -15.76 -6.14
CA ASN A 294 13.86 -15.35 -7.23
C ASN A 294 15.19 -15.02 -6.57
N GLN A 295 16.13 -15.96 -6.59
CA GLN A 295 17.51 -15.81 -6.15
C GLN A 295 18.20 -14.86 -7.15
N ARG A 296 17.68 -13.64 -7.28
CA ARG A 296 18.51 -12.54 -7.72
C ARG A 296 19.58 -12.44 -6.67
N LYS A 297 20.83 -12.71 -7.06
CA LYS A 297 22.01 -12.35 -6.27
C LYS A 297 21.77 -10.93 -5.80
N LEU A 298 21.48 -10.77 -4.51
CA LEU A 298 21.33 -9.47 -3.92
C LEU A 298 22.75 -8.95 -3.82
N SER A 299 23.07 -7.86 -4.49
CA SER A 299 24.38 -7.18 -4.37
C SER A 299 24.64 -6.61 -2.97
N LEU A 300 23.86 -7.02 -1.97
CA LEU A 300 23.82 -6.48 -0.63
C LEU A 300 23.70 -7.63 0.38
N LYS A 301 24.59 -7.65 1.36
CA LYS A 301 24.56 -8.56 2.50
C LYS A 301 23.87 -7.87 3.69
N TYR A 302 22.96 -8.60 4.34
CA TYR A 302 22.21 -8.12 5.50
C TYR A 302 22.66 -8.88 6.75
N THR A 303 23.15 -8.16 7.75
CA THR A 303 23.54 -8.72 9.05
C THR A 303 22.64 -8.13 10.12
N GLU A 304 21.82 -8.97 10.77
CA GLU A 304 20.95 -8.51 11.85
C GLU A 304 21.78 -8.09 13.06
N LEU A 305 21.49 -6.92 13.62
CA LEU A 305 22.19 -6.42 14.80
C LEU A 305 21.91 -7.31 16.01
N VAL A 306 20.67 -7.71 16.26
CA VAL A 306 20.32 -8.66 17.33
C VAL A 306 19.19 -9.56 16.83
N PRO A 307 19.47 -10.85 16.58
CA PRO A 307 18.45 -11.81 16.17
C PRO A 307 17.26 -11.84 17.14
N GLY A 308 16.06 -11.69 16.60
CA GLY A 308 14.83 -11.73 17.39
C GLY A 308 14.53 -10.45 18.17
N ALA A 309 15.31 -9.37 17.98
CA ALA A 309 14.83 -8.06 18.33
C ALA A 309 13.59 -7.76 17.48
N GLU A 310 12.46 -7.45 18.12
CA GLU A 310 11.22 -7.13 17.39
C GLU A 310 11.36 -5.96 16.38
N LEU A 311 12.44 -5.19 16.51
CA LEU A 311 12.90 -4.21 15.53
C LEU A 311 13.96 -4.90 14.70
N GLY A 312 13.61 -5.29 13.47
CA GLY A 312 14.58 -5.83 12.52
C GLY A 312 15.57 -4.75 12.09
N ILE A 313 16.59 -4.50 12.90
CA ILE A 313 17.68 -3.56 12.57
C ILE A 313 18.82 -4.37 11.96
N PHE A 314 19.23 -3.98 10.76
CA PHE A 314 20.26 -4.67 9.99
C PHE A 314 21.39 -3.71 9.63
N ILE A 315 22.62 -4.22 9.62
CA ILE A 315 23.73 -3.64 8.90
C ILE A 315 23.65 -4.17 7.47
N VAL A 316 23.64 -3.25 6.50
CA VAL A 316 23.62 -3.58 5.08
C VAL A 316 24.95 -3.17 4.46
N SER A 317 25.65 -4.13 3.89
CA SER A 317 26.94 -3.96 3.23
C SER A 317 26.84 -4.35 1.75
N PRO A 318 27.60 -3.70 0.85
CA PRO A 318 27.75 -4.17 -0.52
C PRO A 318 28.36 -5.59 -0.53
N GLU A 319 27.90 -6.46 -1.43
CA GLU A 319 28.69 -7.64 -1.80
C GLU A 319 29.91 -7.14 -2.58
N ASN A 320 31.12 -7.52 -2.12
CA ASN A 320 32.37 -7.30 -2.84
C ASN A 320 32.39 -8.09 -4.15
#